data_AF-A0A7X5WPL6-F1
#
_entry.id   AF-A0A7X5WPL6-F1
#
_cell.length_a   1.000
_cell.length_b   1.000
_cell.length_c   1.000
_cell.angle_alpha   90.00
_cell.angle_beta   90.00
_cell.angle_gamma   90.00
#
_symmetry.space_group_name_H-M   'P 1'
#
loop_
_entity.id
_entity.type
_entity.pdbx_description
1 polymer ?
#
loop_
_entity_poly.entity_id
_entity_poly.type
_entity_poly.pdbx_seq_one_letter_code
_entity_poly.pdbx_strand_id
1 'polypeptide(L)'
;DLVVAGKRNDAGEVDIAMVEAGATEDALRLIEDGQAPTDEAAVARGLEQAKEYIGIIIDAQLELAEKVGDPAPVEWPMVEDYSDELYGRIDGPARAALADVVKIAGKHERQDAESAARDAVFSDLG
;
A
#
# COMPACT_ATOMS: atom_id res chain seq x y z
N ASP A 1 -20.33 0.61 -8.94
CA ASP A 1 -19.14 0.57 -9.81
C ASP A 1 -17.93 0.17 -8.97
N LEU A 2 -17.06 -0.67 -9.51
CA LEU A 2 -15.90 -1.23 -8.81
C LEU A 2 -14.77 -1.50 -9.81
N VAL A 3 -13.71 -0.70 -9.73
CA VAL A 3 -12.47 -0.88 -10.48
C VAL A 3 -11.42 -1.45 -9.54
N VAL A 4 -10.74 -2.51 -9.98
CA VAL A 4 -9.74 -3.23 -9.17
C VAL A 4 -8.50 -3.48 -10.02
N ALA A 5 -7.34 -3.21 -9.45
CA ALA A 5 -6.06 -3.59 -10.04
C ALA A 5 -5.26 -4.45 -9.06
N GLY A 6 -4.47 -5.38 -9.61
CA GLY A 6 -3.69 -6.32 -8.82
C GLY A 6 -2.53 -6.92 -9.60
N LYS A 7 -1.78 -7.78 -8.93
CA LYS A 7 -0.65 -8.52 -9.48
C LYS A 7 -0.75 -9.98 -9.06
N ARG A 8 -0.06 -10.87 -9.78
CA ARG A 8 0.10 -12.25 -9.36
C ARG A 8 1.28 -12.35 -8.40
N ASN A 9 1.08 -13.03 -7.27
CA ASN A 9 2.11 -13.26 -6.28
C ASN A 9 2.88 -14.57 -6.56
N ASP A 10 3.90 -14.84 -5.76
CA ASP A 10 4.78 -16.01 -5.93
C ASP A 10 4.05 -17.35 -5.72
N ALA A 11 2.89 -17.35 -5.04
CA ALA A 11 2.03 -18.52 -4.88
C ALA A 11 1.06 -18.72 -6.07
N GLY A 12 1.08 -17.83 -7.06
CA GLY A 12 0.19 -17.86 -8.22
C GLY A 12 -1.19 -17.23 -8.00
N GLU A 13 -1.44 -16.68 -6.81
CA GLU A 13 -2.70 -16.01 -6.45
C GLU A 13 -2.67 -14.53 -6.84
N VAL A 14 -3.84 -13.89 -6.92
CA VAL A 14 -3.94 -12.45 -7.20
C VAL A 14 -3.99 -11.64 -5.91
N ASP A 15 -3.01 -10.77 -5.76
CA ASP A 15 -2.98 -9.72 -4.75
C ASP A 15 -3.62 -8.44 -5.31
N ILE A 16 -4.64 -7.93 -4.62
CA ILE A 16 -5.26 -6.64 -4.95
C ILE A 16 -4.33 -5.51 -4.46
N ALA A 17 -4.01 -4.58 -5.36
CA ALA A 17 -3.11 -3.46 -5.11
C ALA A 17 -3.82 -2.10 -5.11
N MET A 18 -4.96 -1.97 -5.80
CA MET A 18 -5.74 -0.74 -5.86
C MET A 18 -7.23 -1.07 -6.05
N VAL A 19 -8.08 -0.26 -5.41
CA VAL A 19 -9.54 -0.31 -5.55
C VAL A 19 -10.06 1.12 -5.68
N GLU A 20 -10.89 1.36 -6.69
CA GLU A 20 -11.71 2.56 -6.82
C GLU A 20 -13.17 2.11 -6.92
N ALA A 21 -14.00 2.49 -5.96
CA ALA A 21 -15.37 2.00 -5.84
C ALA A 21 -16.34 3.14 -5.54
N GLY A 22 -17.53 3.07 -6.15
CA GLY A 22 -18.56 4.08 -5.95
C GLY A 22 -19.94 3.55 -6.29
N ALA A 23 -20.95 3.99 -5.53
CA ALA A 23 -22.34 3.81 -5.93
C ALA A 23 -22.60 4.58 -7.24
N THR A 24 -23.44 4.02 -8.12
CA THR A 24 -23.83 4.68 -9.37
C THR A 24 -24.94 5.69 -9.12
N GLU A 25 -25.18 6.60 -10.07
CA GLU A 25 -26.27 7.60 -9.98
C GLU A 25 -27.65 6.96 -9.75
N ASP A 26 -27.87 5.76 -10.29
CA ASP A 26 -29.11 4.98 -10.14
C ASP A 26 -29.25 4.25 -8.79
N ALA A 27 -28.22 4.24 -7.93
CA ALA A 27 -28.17 3.31 -6.79
C ALA A 27 -29.36 3.47 -5.83
N LEU A 28 -29.75 4.70 -5.50
CA LEU A 28 -30.88 4.95 -4.60
C LEU A 28 -32.20 4.50 -5.20
N ARG A 29 -32.44 4.79 -6.49
CA ARG A 29 -33.65 4.36 -7.20
C ARG A 29 -33.75 2.84 -7.22
N LEU A 30 -32.64 2.13 -7.50
CA LEU A 30 -32.63 0.67 -7.52
C LEU A 30 -32.93 0.06 -6.14
N ILE A 31 -32.46 0.70 -5.07
CA ILE A 31 -32.78 0.28 -3.69
C ILE A 31 -34.26 0.51 -3.38
N GLU A 32 -34.81 1.66 -3.76
CA GLU A 32 -36.25 1.96 -3.63
C GLU A 32 -37.12 0.98 -4.41
N ASP A 33 -36.66 0.55 -5.59
CA ASP A 33 -37.30 -0.47 -6.44
C ASP A 33 -37.15 -1.91 -5.87
N GLY A 34 -36.49 -2.08 -4.72
CA GLY A 34 -36.40 -3.33 -3.96
C GLY A 34 -35.11 -4.13 -4.14
N GLN A 35 -34.09 -3.60 -4.82
CA GLN A 35 -32.78 -4.22 -4.81
C GLN A 35 -32.10 -4.06 -3.44
N ALA A 36 -31.30 -5.05 -3.06
CA ALA A 36 -30.50 -4.95 -1.85
C ALA A 36 -29.43 -3.84 -2.02
N PRO A 37 -29.17 -3.03 -0.97
CA PRO A 37 -28.06 -2.10 -0.99
C PRO A 37 -26.73 -2.84 -1.10
N THR A 38 -25.72 -2.18 -1.66
CA THR A 38 -24.36 -2.71 -1.67
C THR A 38 -23.72 -2.50 -0.30
N ASP A 39 -23.66 -3.57 0.50
CA ASP A 39 -22.99 -3.61 1.80
C ASP A 39 -21.54 -4.09 1.68
N GLU A 40 -20.81 -4.11 2.80
CA GLU A 40 -19.42 -4.55 2.86
C GLU A 40 -19.25 -6.00 2.38
N ALA A 41 -20.26 -6.86 2.62
CA ALA A 41 -20.23 -8.24 2.16
C ALA A 41 -20.35 -8.34 0.62
N ALA A 42 -21.19 -7.50 0.01
CA ALA A 42 -21.29 -7.39 -1.44
C ALA A 42 -20.00 -6.86 -2.07
N VAL A 43 -19.38 -5.83 -1.47
CA VAL A 43 -18.09 -5.30 -1.92
C VAL A 43 -17.01 -6.39 -1.83
N ALA A 44 -16.91 -7.09 -0.70
CA ALA A 44 -15.93 -8.17 -0.53
C ALA A 44 -16.08 -9.28 -1.57
N ARG A 45 -17.32 -9.70 -1.87
CA ARG A 45 -17.58 -10.68 -2.96
C ARG A 45 -17.14 -10.14 -4.31
N GLY A 46 -17.39 -8.87 -4.60
CA GLY A 46 -16.95 -8.22 -5.84
C GLY A 46 -15.42 -8.21 -5.99
N LEU A 47 -14.70 -7.93 -4.89
CA LEU A 47 -13.24 -7.96 -4.87
C LEU A 47 -12.69 -9.37 -5.12
N GLU A 48 -13.26 -10.40 -4.49
CA GLU A 48 -12.85 -11.79 -4.74
C GLU A 48 -13.15 -12.23 -6.18
N GLN A 49 -14.30 -11.84 -6.73
CA GLN A 49 -14.64 -12.11 -8.12
C GLN A 49 -13.69 -11.41 -9.10
N ALA A 50 -13.24 -10.20 -8.79
CA ALA A 50 -12.31 -9.45 -9.64
C ALA A 50 -10.96 -10.16 -9.82
N LYS A 51 -10.51 -10.95 -8.83
CA LYS A 51 -9.24 -11.68 -8.89
C LYS A 51 -9.17 -12.65 -10.08
N GLU A 52 -10.27 -13.32 -10.41
CA GLU A 52 -10.32 -14.23 -11.56
C GLU A 52 -9.98 -13.48 -12.86
N TYR A 53 -10.64 -12.35 -13.10
CA TYR A 53 -10.42 -11.54 -14.29
C TYR A 53 -9.04 -10.89 -14.33
N ILE A 54 -8.53 -10.43 -13.19
CA ILE A 54 -7.15 -9.92 -13.09
C ILE A 54 -6.15 -11.02 -13.46
N GLY A 55 -6.36 -12.26 -12.99
CA GLY A 55 -5.54 -13.40 -13.37
C GLY A 55 -5.50 -13.61 -14.88
N ILE A 56 -6.67 -13.62 -15.53
CA ILE A 56 -6.77 -13.76 -17.00
C ILE A 56 -6.04 -12.63 -17.74
N ILE A 57 -6.15 -11.39 -17.25
CA ILE A 57 -5.45 -10.24 -17.85
C ILE A 57 -3.93 -10.40 -17.72
N ILE A 58 -3.44 -10.84 -16.55
CA ILE A 58 -2.02 -11.10 -16.33
C ILE A 58 -1.53 -12.22 -17.27
N ASP A 59 -2.27 -13.32 -17.40
CA ASP A 59 -1.93 -14.41 -18.31
C ASP A 59 -1.80 -13.91 -19.76
N ALA A 60 -2.74 -13.09 -20.21
CA ALA A 60 -2.69 -12.50 -21.55
C ALA A 60 -1.48 -11.57 -21.75
N GLN A 61 -1.09 -10.81 -20.72
CA GLN A 61 0.10 -9.95 -20.77
C GLN A 61 1.39 -10.77 -20.84
N LEU A 62 1.49 -11.86 -20.08
CA LEU A 62 2.63 -12.77 -20.09
C LEU A 62 2.74 -13.51 -21.43
N GLU A 63 1.63 -14.01 -21.98
CA GLU A 63 1.59 -14.65 -23.30
C GLU A 63 2.03 -13.67 -24.41
N LEU A 64 1.66 -12.39 -24.30
CA LEU A 64 2.13 -11.37 -25.22
C LEU A 64 3.65 -11.16 -25.10
N ALA A 65 4.17 -11.04 -23.88
CA ALA A 65 5.61 -10.87 -23.63
C ALA A 65 6.42 -12.05 -24.19
N GLU A 66 5.97 -13.29 -24.01
CA GLU A 66 6.60 -14.49 -24.57
C GLU A 66 6.69 -14.45 -26.10
N LYS A 67 5.68 -13.90 -26.78
CA LYS A 67 5.63 -13.82 -28.25
C LYS A 67 6.49 -12.71 -28.84
N VAL A 68 6.59 -11.57 -28.15
CA VAL A 68 7.31 -10.39 -28.66
C VAL A 68 8.76 -10.32 -28.17
N GLY A 69 9.09 -11.07 -27.12
CA GLY A 69 10.38 -11.04 -26.45
C GLY A 69 10.50 -9.89 -25.45
N ASP A 70 11.42 -10.05 -24.51
CA ASP A 70 11.69 -9.02 -23.50
C ASP A 70 12.29 -7.75 -24.13
N PRO A 71 11.97 -6.56 -23.58
CA PRO A 71 12.68 -5.35 -23.96
C PRO A 71 14.17 -5.48 -23.64
N ALA A 72 15.00 -4.72 -24.37
CA ALA A 72 16.43 -4.69 -24.10
C ALA A 72 16.69 -4.34 -22.62
N PRO A 73 17.54 -5.11 -21.91
CA PRO A 73 17.78 -4.89 -20.49
C PRO A 73 18.36 -3.49 -20.26
N VAL A 74 17.76 -2.77 -19.34
CA VAL A 74 18.24 -1.46 -18.86
C VAL A 74 18.73 -1.66 -17.43
N GLU A 75 19.97 -1.26 -17.18
CA GLU A 75 20.54 -1.25 -15.84
C GLU A 75 19.95 -0.08 -15.05
N TRP A 76 19.16 -0.41 -14.03
CA TRP A 76 18.60 0.56 -13.10
C TRP A 76 19.35 0.46 -11.77
N PRO A 77 20.26 1.40 -11.46
CA PRO A 77 20.96 1.37 -10.18
C PRO A 77 19.95 1.62 -9.06
N MET A 78 19.92 0.71 -8.09
CA MET A 78 19.18 0.93 -6.85
C MET A 78 19.89 2.01 -6.04
N VAL A 79 19.13 2.99 -5.58
CA VAL A 79 19.61 4.02 -4.65
C VAL A 79 18.94 3.76 -3.32
N GLU A 80 19.75 3.44 -2.31
CA GLU A 80 19.28 3.28 -0.95
C GLU A 80 19.05 4.64 -0.30
N ASP A 81 18.01 4.78 0.51
CA ASP A 81 17.74 6.02 1.26
C ASP A 81 18.82 6.27 2.33
N TYR A 82 19.34 5.19 2.94
CA TYR A 82 20.42 5.21 3.92
C TYR A 82 21.00 3.79 4.09
N SER A 83 22.27 3.69 4.49
CA SER A 83 22.91 2.42 4.78
C SER A 83 22.51 1.86 6.14
N ASP A 84 22.67 0.54 6.33
CA ASP A 84 22.47 -0.12 7.62
C ASP A 84 23.35 0.47 8.73
N GLU A 85 24.56 0.92 8.38
CA GLU A 85 25.47 1.61 9.32
C GLU A 85 24.85 2.93 9.81
N LEU A 86 24.34 3.74 8.89
CA LEU A 86 23.67 5.00 9.25
C LEU A 86 22.42 4.73 10.07
N TYR A 87 21.61 3.75 9.67
CA TYR A 87 20.43 3.34 10.44
C TYR A 87 20.79 2.91 11.86
N GLY A 88 21.80 2.05 12.02
CA GLY A 88 22.25 1.56 13.33
C GLY A 88 22.77 2.65 14.25
N ARG A 89 23.43 3.69 13.70
CA ARG A 89 23.86 4.87 14.46
C ARG A 89 22.68 5.67 15.02
N ILE A 90 21.53 5.70 14.34
CA ILE A 90 20.34 6.43 14.77
C ILE A 90 19.43 5.57 15.65
N ASP A 91 19.15 4.31 15.28
CA ASP A 91 18.15 3.47 15.95
C ASP A 91 18.48 3.27 17.43
N GLY A 92 19.74 2.96 17.76
CA GLY A 92 20.17 2.75 19.14
C GLY A 92 19.79 3.90 20.10
N PRO A 93 20.26 5.14 19.87
CA PRO A 93 19.94 6.28 20.73
C PRO A 93 18.48 6.75 20.60
N ALA A 94 17.86 6.65 19.42
CA ALA A 94 16.52 7.19 19.19
C ALA A 94 15.38 6.29 19.66
N ARG A 95 15.54 4.95 19.59
CA ARG A 95 14.44 3.98 19.68
C ARG A 95 13.62 4.11 20.95
N ALA A 96 14.27 4.19 22.12
CA ALA A 96 13.56 4.26 23.39
C ALA A 96 12.77 5.56 23.54
N ALA A 97 13.38 6.70 23.20
CA ALA A 97 12.73 8.01 23.27
C ALA A 97 11.53 8.09 22.30
N LEU A 98 11.70 7.67 21.04
CA LEU A 98 10.62 7.67 20.05
C LEU A 98 9.47 6.73 20.44
N ALA A 99 9.76 5.59 21.09
CA ALA A 99 8.73 4.68 21.58
C ALA A 99 7.81 5.31 22.64
N ASP A 100 8.29 6.28 23.40
CA ASP A 100 7.47 7.04 24.36
C ASP A 100 6.79 8.24 23.70
N VAL A 101 7.46 8.94 22.80
CA VAL A 101 6.90 10.06 22.02
C VAL A 101 5.64 9.65 21.26
N VAL A 102 5.63 8.48 20.59
CA VAL A 102 4.47 8.03 19.80
C VAL A 102 3.21 7.75 20.64
N LYS A 103 3.34 7.60 21.96
CA LYS A 103 2.21 7.40 22.88
C LYS A 103 1.54 8.72 23.29
N ILE A 104 2.16 9.87 23.03
CA ILE A 104 1.63 11.19 23.39
C ILE A 104 0.43 11.52 22.48
N ALA A 105 -0.74 11.71 23.07
CA ALA A 105 -1.97 11.98 22.32
C ALA A 105 -1.99 13.38 21.68
N GLY A 106 -1.53 14.40 22.42
CA GLY A 106 -1.53 15.79 22.00
C GLY A 106 -0.63 16.01 20.77
N LYS A 107 -1.17 16.58 19.68
CA LYS A 107 -0.40 16.79 18.44
C LYS A 107 0.85 17.67 18.67
N HIS A 108 0.67 18.85 19.26
CA HIS A 108 1.77 19.79 19.48
C HIS A 108 2.77 19.27 20.51
N GLU A 109 2.29 18.72 21.62
CA GLU A 109 3.13 18.09 22.64
C GLU A 109 3.99 16.95 22.07
N ARG A 110 3.39 16.09 21.23
CA ARG A 110 4.12 15.02 20.55
C ARG A 110 5.17 15.58 19.58
N GLN A 111 4.83 16.61 18.81
CA GLN A 111 5.77 17.25 17.88
C GLN A 111 6.95 17.91 18.60
N ASP A 112 6.70 18.55 19.74
CA ASP A 112 7.73 19.16 20.57
C ASP A 112 8.66 18.08 21.17
N ALA A 113 8.09 16.99 21.68
CA ALA A 113 8.84 15.86 22.22
C ALA A 113 9.63 15.11 21.13
N GLU A 114 9.07 14.94 19.94
CA GLU A 114 9.74 14.37 18.77
C GLU A 114 10.95 15.24 18.35
N SER A 115 10.76 16.56 18.30
CA SER A 115 11.83 17.50 17.97
C SER A 115 12.95 17.45 19.01
N ALA A 116 12.59 17.42 20.30
CA ALA A 116 13.56 17.31 21.38
C ALA A 116 14.35 15.98 21.31
N ALA A 117 13.68 14.86 21.04
CA ALA A 117 14.33 13.55 20.87
C ALA A 117 15.27 13.54 19.66
N ARG A 118 14.85 14.09 18.52
CA ARG A 118 15.69 14.26 17.32
C ARG A 118 16.93 15.08 17.63
N ASP A 119 16.78 16.23 18.29
CA ASP A 119 17.89 17.14 18.58
C ASP A 119 18.87 16.50 19.58
N ALA A 120 18.38 15.74 20.55
CA ALA A 120 19.20 14.96 21.47
C ALA A 120 20.03 13.90 20.72
N VAL A 121 19.41 13.12 19.83
CA VAL A 121 20.10 12.11 19.00
C VAL A 121 21.17 12.76 18.12
N PHE A 122 20.86 13.89 17.46
CA PHE A 122 21.87 14.59 16.66
C PHE A 122 23.02 15.12 17.50
N SER A 123 22.75 15.63 18.70
CA SER A 123 23.80 16.09 19.61
C SER A 123 24.72 14.94 20.07
N ASP A 124 24.19 13.73 20.24
CA ASP A 124 24.97 12.56 20.66
C ASP A 124 25.87 11.99 19.55
N LEU A 125 25.58 12.33 18.29
CA LEU A 125 26.32 11.84 17.12
C LEU A 125 27.57 12.65 16.77
N GLY A 126 27.74 13.84 17.38
CA GLY A 126 28.85 14.76 17.14
C GLY A 126 28.61 15.71 15.98
#